data_AF-A0A7K2TL38-F1
#
_entry.id   AF-A0A7K2TL38-F1
#
_cell.length_a   1.000
_cell.length_b   1.000
_cell.length_c   1.000
_cell.angle_alpha   90.00
_cell.angle_beta   90.00
_cell.angle_gamma   90.00
#
_symmetry.space_group_name_H-M   'P 1'
#
loop_
_entity.id
_entity.type
_entity.pdbx_description
1 polymer ?
#
loop_
_entity_poly.entity_id
_entity_poly.type
_entity_poly.pdbx_seq_one_letter_code
_entity_poly.pdbx_strand_id
1 'polypeptide(L)'
;MNTHAEPWIRPREPQGREGWLASLRNLLLIPEDLRDESIPRAVALELLQCGPEILDELLAEGLPHGGEKGDERFERYDLVNLALYSGSGESVPEKTMAYALRWMHADPATLFRPRRWDYSVVLSPPAADDGADPAGMAWNLATPRPELHGGWTESLTIGPEAAVLGDKDITVGGTTGLTASGVLVTSGERREIRSPRLREIVTSFGPDRYRWGRMPEEFQWRGGEVLAQGYAPCIAVCLELAERCRAAGFEARTRRGWIMGMLDLAHSWLEVVDEDGVVKTVDPAFVILAAHHAEAAHPAAADAFTGSLLNRLMPTEHHADEPVNGYRRDGRFAHPRHQTDIQLSAEQPAPHETDGAARGSDND
;
A
#
# COMPACT_ATOMS: atom_id res chain seq x y z
N MET A 1 18.96 -5.32 20.58
CA MET A 1 19.41 -4.00 21.06
C MET A 1 18.40 -2.98 20.55
N ASN A 2 17.54 -2.44 21.42
CA ASN A 2 16.55 -1.44 21.04
C ASN A 2 17.23 -0.06 21.01
N THR A 3 17.68 0.36 19.84
CA THR A 3 17.88 1.80 19.59
C THR A 3 16.48 2.41 19.52
N HIS A 4 16.08 3.06 20.60
CA HIS A 4 14.83 3.82 20.65
C HIS A 4 14.95 4.98 19.66
N ALA A 5 14.31 4.85 18.48
CA ALA A 5 14.04 6.00 17.64
C ALA A 5 13.29 7.04 18.47
N GLU A 6 13.77 8.29 18.48
CA GLU A 6 13.12 9.38 19.19
C GLU A 6 11.67 9.52 18.68
N PRO A 7 10.70 9.82 19.56
CA PRO A 7 9.30 9.96 19.17
C PRO A 7 9.16 11.05 18.10
N TRP A 8 8.44 10.72 17.03
CA TRP A 8 8.09 11.68 16.01
C TRP A 8 6.93 12.56 16.53
N ILE A 9 7.25 13.75 17.00
CA ILE A 9 6.23 14.73 17.38
C ILE A 9 5.85 15.49 16.11
N ARG A 10 4.60 15.37 15.63
CA ARG A 10 4.08 16.19 14.53
C ARG A 10 4.26 17.67 14.89
N PRO A 11 5.21 18.41 14.28
CA PRO A 11 5.28 19.84 14.47
C PRO A 11 4.00 20.45 13.88
N ARG A 12 3.56 21.62 14.36
CA ARG A 12 2.70 22.45 13.51
C ARG A 12 3.45 22.64 12.20
N GLU A 13 2.92 22.08 11.11
CA GLU A 13 3.64 22.02 9.84
C GLU A 13 4.01 23.44 9.42
N PRO A 14 5.32 23.78 9.38
CA PRO A 14 5.74 25.04 8.81
C PRO A 14 5.25 25.08 7.36
N GLN A 15 4.66 26.19 6.93
CA GLN A 15 4.16 26.34 5.57
C GLN A 15 5.16 27.07 4.68
N GLY A 16 5.03 26.89 3.37
CA GLY A 16 5.90 27.52 2.39
C GLY A 16 7.35 27.03 2.52
N ARG A 17 8.32 27.95 2.40
CA ARG A 17 9.76 27.64 2.37
C ARG A 17 10.22 26.79 3.56
N GLU A 18 9.79 27.14 4.78
CA GLU A 18 10.24 26.43 5.98
C GLU A 18 9.78 24.97 6.02
N GLY A 19 8.58 24.69 5.47
CA GLY A 19 8.02 23.35 5.37
C GLY A 19 8.82 22.45 4.45
N TRP A 20 9.18 22.95 3.26
CA TRP A 20 10.05 22.26 2.31
C TRP A 20 11.41 21.89 2.91
N LEU A 21 12.07 22.85 3.57
CA LEU A 21 13.37 22.59 4.21
C LEU A 21 13.26 21.65 5.41
N ALA A 22 12.17 21.72 6.17
CA ALA A 22 11.91 20.78 7.25
C ALA A 22 11.65 19.37 6.72
N SER A 23 10.94 19.23 5.61
CA SER A 23 10.72 17.95 4.94
C SER A 23 12.05 17.34 4.48
N LEU A 24 12.91 18.12 3.81
CA LEU A 24 14.22 17.67 3.34
C LEU A 24 15.10 17.14 4.48
N ARG A 25 15.19 17.86 5.61
CA ARG A 25 15.99 17.44 6.76
C ARG A 25 15.53 16.12 7.39
N ASN A 26 14.27 15.74 7.19
CA ASN A 26 13.69 14.52 7.74
C ASN A 26 13.45 13.45 6.68
N LEU A 27 13.92 13.67 5.45
CA LEU A 27 13.69 12.78 4.33
C LEU A 27 14.54 11.51 4.50
N LEU A 28 13.88 10.35 4.51
CA LEU A 28 14.58 9.08 4.30
C LEU A 28 14.89 8.92 2.82
N LEU A 29 16.18 9.03 2.48
CA LEU A 29 16.67 8.88 1.12
C LEU A 29 16.63 7.42 0.67
N ILE A 30 16.25 7.20 -0.58
CA ILE A 30 16.40 5.89 -1.21
C ILE A 30 17.90 5.55 -1.35
N PRO A 31 18.34 4.35 -0.90
CA PRO A 31 19.73 3.90 -1.02
C PRO A 31 20.23 3.90 -2.46
N GLU A 32 21.50 4.24 -2.66
CA GLU A 32 22.13 4.42 -3.98
C GLU A 32 21.92 3.24 -4.93
N ASP A 33 21.97 2.01 -4.43
CA ASP A 33 21.77 0.78 -5.21
C ASP A 33 20.32 0.59 -5.72
N LEU A 34 19.37 1.37 -5.21
CA LEU A 34 17.95 1.32 -5.54
C LEU A 34 17.41 2.64 -6.13
N ARG A 35 18.26 3.65 -6.33
CA ARG A 35 17.83 4.95 -6.87
C ARG A 35 17.47 4.84 -8.35
N ASP A 36 16.35 5.45 -8.73
CA ASP A 36 15.95 5.69 -10.12
C ASP A 36 15.89 7.21 -10.39
N GLU A 37 17.00 7.78 -10.85
CA GLU A 37 17.08 9.20 -11.20
C GLU A 37 16.49 9.49 -12.58
N SER A 38 15.22 9.12 -12.75
CA SER A 38 14.48 9.26 -14.01
C SER A 38 13.70 10.56 -14.11
N ILE A 39 13.47 11.28 -13.01
CA ILE A 39 12.59 12.46 -12.98
C ILE A 39 13.36 13.73 -13.35
N PRO A 40 13.10 14.36 -14.51
CA PRO A 40 13.77 15.61 -14.88
C PRO A 40 13.28 16.79 -14.04
N ARG A 41 14.11 17.82 -13.91
CA ARG A 41 13.79 19.08 -13.21
C ARG A 41 12.41 19.67 -13.52
N ALA A 42 12.03 19.71 -14.80
CA ALA A 42 10.72 20.25 -15.20
C ALA A 42 9.56 19.46 -14.57
N VAL A 43 9.64 18.13 -14.58
CA VAL A 43 8.65 17.25 -13.95
C VAL A 43 8.71 17.35 -12.43
N ALA A 44 9.90 17.53 -11.84
CA ALA A 44 10.02 17.79 -10.40
C ALA A 44 9.28 19.08 -10.00
N LEU A 45 9.42 20.16 -10.76
CA LEU A 45 8.70 21.41 -10.48
C LEU A 45 7.18 21.25 -10.61
N GLU A 46 6.72 20.51 -11.62
CA GLU A 46 5.29 20.19 -11.77
C GLU A 46 4.76 19.32 -10.63
N LEU A 47 5.55 18.35 -10.15
CA LEU A 47 5.18 17.47 -9.06
C LEU A 47 5.14 18.22 -7.72
N LEU A 48 6.18 19.01 -7.43
CA LEU A 48 6.35 19.68 -6.15
C LEU A 48 5.51 20.96 -6.03
N GLN A 49 5.23 21.65 -7.14
CA GLN A 49 4.52 22.94 -7.16
C GLN A 49 5.16 24.01 -6.24
N CYS A 50 6.48 23.92 -5.97
CA CYS A 50 7.19 24.80 -5.03
C CYS A 50 7.82 26.05 -5.68
N GLY A 51 7.85 26.12 -7.01
CA GLY A 51 8.56 27.16 -7.77
C GLY A 51 10.06 26.88 -7.92
N PRO A 52 10.72 27.46 -8.95
CA PRO A 52 12.12 27.19 -9.24
C PRO A 52 13.07 27.68 -8.13
N GLU A 53 12.73 28.76 -7.42
CA GLU A 53 13.57 29.31 -6.36
C GLU A 53 13.66 28.38 -5.15
N ILE A 54 12.53 27.75 -4.76
CA ILE A 54 12.51 26.78 -3.66
C ILE A 54 13.23 25.50 -4.07
N LEU A 55 13.09 25.05 -5.31
CA LEU A 55 13.85 23.88 -5.79
C LEU A 55 15.36 24.14 -5.78
N ASP A 56 15.81 25.31 -6.25
CA ASP A 56 17.22 25.70 -6.19
C ASP A 56 17.76 25.73 -4.76
N GLU A 57 16.92 26.17 -3.82
CA GLU A 57 17.27 26.17 -2.42
C GLU A 57 17.35 24.76 -1.83
N LEU A 58 16.40 23.88 -2.16
CA LEU A 58 16.44 22.46 -1.77
C LEU A 58 17.71 21.78 -2.30
N LEU A 59 18.12 22.08 -3.54
CA LEU A 59 19.37 21.61 -4.12
C LEU A 59 20.60 22.14 -3.35
N ALA A 60 20.61 23.43 -3.02
CA ALA A 60 21.69 24.03 -2.23
C ALA A 60 21.79 23.45 -0.81
N GLU A 61 20.66 23.03 -0.24
CA GLU A 61 20.54 22.37 1.07
C GLU A 61 20.75 20.85 1.00
N GLY A 62 21.07 20.31 -0.17
CA GLY A 62 21.54 18.93 -0.33
C GLY A 62 20.48 17.92 -0.76
N LEU A 63 19.37 18.34 -1.38
CA LEU A 63 18.46 17.42 -2.08
C LEU A 63 19.26 16.62 -3.14
N PRO A 64 19.35 15.27 -3.03
CA PRO A 64 20.14 14.49 -3.96
C PRO A 64 19.62 14.56 -5.39
N HIS A 65 20.53 14.76 -6.33
CA HIS A 65 20.23 14.79 -7.75
C HIS A 65 21.42 14.30 -8.58
N GLY A 66 21.13 13.76 -9.75
CA GLY A 66 22.09 13.56 -10.83
C GLY A 66 22.06 14.71 -11.83
N GLY A 67 22.92 14.64 -12.85
CA GLY A 67 22.97 15.62 -13.94
C GLY A 67 23.69 16.93 -13.60
N GLU A 68 23.87 17.76 -14.62
CA GLU A 68 24.44 19.11 -14.48
C GLU A 68 23.36 20.13 -14.10
N LYS A 69 23.79 21.34 -13.70
CA LYS A 69 22.87 22.42 -13.34
C LYS A 69 21.92 22.75 -14.51
N GLY A 70 20.62 22.71 -14.25
CA GLY A 70 19.55 22.94 -15.24
C GLY A 70 19.09 21.69 -16.00
N ASP A 71 19.80 20.57 -15.88
CA ASP A 71 19.40 19.25 -16.39
C ASP A 71 19.38 18.23 -15.22
N GLU A 72 19.03 18.70 -14.02
CA GLU A 72 19.02 17.84 -12.85
C GLU A 72 17.97 16.74 -12.99
N ARG A 73 18.34 15.55 -12.49
CA ARG A 73 17.46 14.39 -12.41
C ARG A 73 17.35 13.90 -10.98
N PHE A 74 16.14 13.54 -10.59
CA PHE A 74 15.80 13.26 -9.20
C PHE A 74 15.27 11.85 -9.04
N GLU A 75 15.48 11.30 -7.85
CA GLU A 75 14.81 10.08 -7.45
C GLU A 75 13.32 10.37 -7.17
N ARG A 76 12.45 9.62 -7.85
CA ARG A 76 11.00 9.70 -7.76
C ARG A 76 10.46 9.56 -6.34
N TYR A 77 10.91 8.56 -5.58
CA TYR A 77 10.36 8.32 -4.24
C TYR A 77 10.81 9.38 -3.25
N ASP A 78 12.05 9.86 -3.35
CA ASP A 78 12.55 10.99 -2.57
C ASP A 78 11.68 12.24 -2.81
N LEU A 79 11.40 12.59 -4.07
CA LEU A 79 10.55 13.75 -4.38
C LEU A 79 9.11 13.59 -3.87
N VAL A 80 8.53 12.39 -4.00
CA VAL A 80 7.18 12.12 -3.50
C VAL A 80 7.13 12.26 -1.98
N ASN A 81 8.08 11.69 -1.26
CA ASN A 81 8.13 11.78 0.20
C ASN A 81 8.44 13.20 0.68
N LEU A 82 9.33 13.92 -0.02
CA LEU A 82 9.62 15.32 0.25
C LEU A 82 8.34 16.16 0.16
N ALA A 83 7.58 16.00 -0.93
CA ALA A 83 6.32 16.71 -1.15
C ALA A 83 5.26 16.36 -0.10
N LEU A 84 5.06 15.06 0.19
CA LEU A 84 4.06 14.56 1.12
C LEU A 84 4.18 15.14 2.54
N TYR A 85 5.38 15.53 2.95
CA TYR A 85 5.68 16.08 4.28
C TYR A 85 6.10 17.55 4.23
N SER A 86 5.94 18.23 3.08
CA SER A 86 6.27 19.64 2.94
C SER A 86 5.27 20.57 3.64
N GLY A 87 4.03 20.13 3.85
CA GLY A 87 2.95 20.96 4.40
C GLY A 87 2.54 22.10 3.45
N SER A 88 2.83 21.96 2.16
CA SER A 88 2.52 22.99 1.16
C SER A 88 1.03 23.06 0.85
N GLY A 89 0.34 21.91 0.92
CA GLY A 89 -1.05 21.74 0.47
C GLY A 89 -1.24 21.83 -1.05
N GLU A 90 -0.19 22.20 -1.80
CA GLU A 90 -0.27 22.49 -3.22
C GLU A 90 0.39 21.43 -4.10
N SER A 91 1.31 20.64 -3.54
CA SER A 91 2.02 19.61 -4.29
C SER A 91 1.09 18.51 -4.80
N VAL A 92 1.45 17.92 -5.93
CA VAL A 92 0.67 16.83 -6.54
C VAL A 92 0.59 15.62 -5.59
N PRO A 93 1.66 15.16 -4.91
CA PRO A 93 1.58 14.07 -3.95
C PRO A 93 0.63 14.33 -2.78
N GLU A 94 0.64 15.52 -2.18
CA GLU A 94 -0.28 15.89 -1.08
C GLU A 94 -1.74 15.83 -1.54
N LYS A 95 -2.06 16.50 -2.64
CA LYS A 95 -3.42 16.52 -3.22
C LYS A 95 -3.90 15.12 -3.61
N THR A 96 -3.00 14.34 -4.21
CA THR A 96 -3.28 12.97 -4.65
C THR A 96 -3.55 12.08 -3.45
N MET A 97 -2.76 12.18 -2.38
CA MET A 97 -2.95 11.41 -1.15
C MET A 97 -4.24 11.81 -0.43
N ALA A 98 -4.51 13.11 -0.26
CA ALA A 98 -5.74 13.61 0.34
C ALA A 98 -6.98 13.11 -0.42
N TYR A 99 -6.96 13.20 -1.76
CA TYR A 99 -8.02 12.63 -2.59
C TYR A 99 -8.14 11.12 -2.39
N ALA A 100 -7.04 10.38 -2.42
CA ALA A 100 -7.02 8.93 -2.31
C ALA A 100 -7.56 8.43 -0.95
N LEU A 101 -7.31 9.17 0.13
CA LEU A 101 -7.77 8.87 1.49
C LEU A 101 -9.17 9.40 1.82
N ARG A 102 -9.84 10.11 0.90
CA ARG A 102 -11.16 10.74 1.16
C ARG A 102 -12.25 9.80 1.68
N TRP A 103 -12.14 8.50 1.40
CA TRP A 103 -13.09 7.53 1.91
C TRP A 103 -12.99 7.32 3.42
N MET A 104 -11.86 7.68 4.05
CA MET A 104 -11.66 7.60 5.49
C MET A 104 -12.51 8.63 6.27
N HIS A 105 -13.09 9.63 5.58
CA HIS A 105 -14.07 10.56 6.17
C HIS A 105 -15.45 9.94 6.35
N ALA A 106 -15.77 8.89 5.58
CA ALA A 106 -17.10 8.30 5.60
C ALA A 106 -17.38 7.56 6.91
N ASP A 107 -18.65 7.31 7.19
CA ASP A 107 -19.07 6.43 8.28
C ASP A 107 -18.35 5.08 8.17
N PRO A 108 -17.61 4.62 9.21
CA PRO A 108 -16.94 3.33 9.23
C PRO A 108 -17.86 2.15 8.93
N ALA A 109 -19.18 2.26 9.17
CA ALA A 109 -20.13 1.22 8.78
C ALA A 109 -20.09 0.92 7.27
N THR A 110 -19.71 1.90 6.45
CA THR A 110 -19.56 1.73 4.99
C THR A 110 -18.32 0.93 4.58
N LEU A 111 -17.39 0.67 5.51
CA LEU A 111 -16.19 -0.15 5.30
C LEU A 111 -16.47 -1.65 5.39
N PHE A 112 -17.67 -2.03 5.86
CA PHE A 112 -18.04 -3.43 6.08
C PHE A 112 -19.12 -3.94 5.12
N ARG A 113 -19.73 -3.04 4.33
CA ARG A 113 -20.77 -3.44 3.36
C ARG A 113 -20.14 -4.12 2.14
N PRO A 114 -20.79 -5.10 1.51
CA PRO A 114 -20.32 -5.62 0.22
C PRO A 114 -20.16 -4.50 -0.82
N ARG A 115 -19.10 -4.59 -1.64
CA ARG A 115 -18.80 -3.67 -2.74
C ARG A 115 -18.38 -4.46 -3.95
N ARG A 116 -18.95 -4.13 -5.11
CA ARG A 116 -18.62 -4.74 -6.40
C ARG A 116 -17.64 -3.86 -7.17
N TRP A 117 -16.66 -4.50 -7.77
CA TRP A 117 -15.53 -3.87 -8.44
C TRP A 117 -15.28 -4.49 -9.80
N ASP A 118 -15.07 -3.63 -10.79
CA ASP A 118 -14.45 -3.98 -12.06
C ASP A 118 -12.95 -3.77 -11.92
N TYR A 119 -12.16 -4.74 -12.37
CA TYR A 119 -10.71 -4.61 -12.35
C TYR A 119 -10.05 -5.07 -13.64
N SER A 120 -8.89 -4.49 -13.92
CA SER A 120 -7.98 -4.89 -15.00
C SER A 120 -6.54 -4.69 -14.56
N VAL A 121 -5.71 -5.70 -14.79
CA VAL A 121 -4.26 -5.66 -14.63
C VAL A 121 -3.62 -6.03 -15.94
N VAL A 122 -2.72 -5.19 -16.43
CA VAL A 122 -1.96 -5.40 -17.65
C VAL A 122 -0.47 -5.35 -17.31
N LEU A 123 0.24 -6.44 -17.57
CA LEU A 123 1.69 -6.53 -17.44
C LEU A 123 2.34 -6.52 -18.82
N SER A 124 3.40 -5.74 -18.97
CA SER A 124 4.16 -5.56 -20.21
C SER A 124 5.66 -5.44 -19.91
N PRO A 125 6.55 -5.67 -20.90
CA PRO A 125 7.99 -5.63 -20.69
C PRO A 125 8.41 -4.20 -20.37
N PRO A 126 9.48 -3.99 -19.60
CA PRO A 126 10.13 -2.69 -19.49
C PRO A 126 10.51 -2.15 -20.87
N ALA A 127 10.58 -0.82 -21.03
CA ALA A 127 10.89 -0.21 -22.33
C ALA A 127 12.24 -0.67 -22.93
N ALA A 128 13.22 -1.00 -22.09
CA ALA A 128 14.50 -1.55 -22.52
C ALA A 128 14.39 -2.96 -23.16
N ASP A 129 13.27 -3.64 -22.96
CA ASP A 129 12.99 -5.00 -23.41
C ASP A 129 11.97 -5.05 -24.56
N ASP A 130 11.57 -3.90 -25.12
CA ASP A 130 10.65 -3.77 -26.26
C ASP A 130 11.32 -4.30 -27.55
N GLY A 131 11.34 -5.62 -27.71
CA GLY A 131 11.99 -6.33 -28.83
C GLY A 131 12.76 -7.58 -28.44
N ALA A 132 12.80 -7.92 -27.14
CA ALA A 132 13.38 -9.17 -26.67
C ALA A 132 12.53 -10.39 -27.11
N ASP A 133 13.20 -11.51 -27.37
CA ASP A 133 12.56 -12.77 -27.74
C ASP A 133 11.61 -13.25 -26.62
N PRO A 134 10.29 -13.37 -26.87
CA PRO A 134 9.34 -13.84 -25.88
C PRO A 134 9.63 -15.24 -25.34
N ALA A 135 10.35 -16.09 -26.10
CA ALA A 135 10.59 -17.49 -25.74
C ALA A 135 11.29 -17.68 -24.39
N GLY A 136 12.08 -16.70 -23.94
CA GLY A 136 12.77 -16.71 -22.64
C GLY A 136 12.02 -16.04 -21.50
N MET A 137 10.79 -15.54 -21.74
CA MET A 137 10.00 -14.78 -20.76
C MET A 137 8.98 -15.66 -20.03
N ALA A 138 8.85 -15.47 -18.72
CA ALA A 138 7.81 -16.07 -17.89
C ALA A 138 7.20 -15.01 -16.98
N TRP A 139 5.88 -14.83 -17.03
CA TRP A 139 5.13 -13.82 -16.31
C TRP A 139 4.35 -14.45 -15.16
N ASN A 140 4.19 -13.70 -14.08
CA ASN A 140 3.32 -14.06 -12.98
C ASN A 140 2.50 -12.84 -12.50
N LEU A 141 1.27 -13.10 -12.11
CA LEU A 141 0.36 -12.16 -11.47
C LEU A 141 -0.36 -12.87 -10.34
N ALA A 142 -0.32 -12.30 -9.14
CA ALA A 142 -1.04 -12.82 -7.99
C ALA A 142 -2.54 -12.91 -8.31
N THR A 143 -3.17 -14.02 -7.94
CA THR A 143 -4.59 -14.18 -8.22
C THR A 143 -5.43 -13.51 -7.13
N PRO A 144 -6.43 -12.67 -7.47
CA PRO A 144 -7.40 -12.17 -6.51
C PRO A 144 -8.18 -13.32 -5.83
N ARG A 145 -8.33 -13.22 -4.51
CA ARG A 145 -8.95 -14.23 -3.63
C ARG A 145 -9.93 -13.60 -2.64
N PRO A 146 -10.91 -12.79 -3.09
CA PRO A 146 -11.81 -12.03 -2.20
C PRO A 146 -12.54 -12.89 -1.16
N GLU A 147 -12.74 -14.18 -1.42
CA GLU A 147 -13.30 -15.18 -0.51
C GLU A 147 -12.55 -15.32 0.81
N LEU A 148 -11.25 -15.01 0.84
CA LEU A 148 -10.47 -14.99 2.08
C LEU A 148 -11.02 -14.00 3.10
N HIS A 149 -11.65 -12.93 2.62
CA HIS A 149 -12.26 -11.87 3.43
C HIS A 149 -13.78 -11.80 3.25
N GLY A 150 -14.42 -12.93 2.91
CA GLY A 150 -15.88 -13.04 2.80
C GLY A 150 -16.49 -12.40 1.55
N GLY A 151 -15.66 -12.05 0.57
CA GLY A 151 -16.08 -11.68 -0.78
C GLY A 151 -16.20 -12.88 -1.74
N TRP A 152 -16.31 -12.61 -3.04
CA TRP A 152 -16.29 -13.64 -4.10
C TRP A 152 -15.91 -13.03 -5.45
N THR A 153 -15.40 -13.86 -6.36
CA THR A 153 -15.15 -13.48 -7.76
C THR A 153 -16.37 -13.87 -8.60
N GLU A 154 -16.94 -12.91 -9.34
CA GLU A 154 -18.05 -13.16 -10.26
C GLU A 154 -17.55 -13.55 -11.65
N SER A 155 -16.48 -12.90 -12.11
CA SER A 155 -15.86 -13.21 -13.39
C SER A 155 -14.36 -12.95 -13.34
N LEU A 156 -13.61 -13.75 -14.10
CA LEU A 156 -12.18 -13.59 -14.32
C LEU A 156 -11.88 -14.03 -15.75
N THR A 157 -11.27 -13.12 -16.50
CA THR A 157 -10.71 -13.34 -17.83
C THR A 157 -9.22 -13.12 -17.72
N ILE A 158 -8.44 -14.11 -18.17
CA ILE A 158 -6.98 -14.02 -18.25
C ILE A 158 -6.54 -14.07 -19.70
N GLY A 159 -5.45 -13.39 -20.01
CA GLY A 159 -4.85 -13.36 -21.33
C GLY A 159 -3.33 -13.37 -21.25
N PRO A 160 -2.64 -13.89 -22.27
CA PRO A 160 -3.18 -14.49 -23.50
C PRO A 160 -3.76 -15.91 -23.27
N GLU A 161 -4.28 -16.57 -24.31
CA GLU A 161 -4.93 -17.90 -24.23
C GLU A 161 -4.06 -18.97 -23.55
N ALA A 162 -2.73 -18.86 -23.67
CA ALA A 162 -1.78 -19.76 -23.01
C ALA A 162 -1.60 -19.50 -21.51
N ALA A 163 -2.23 -18.47 -20.94
CA ALA A 163 -2.15 -18.18 -19.52
C ALA A 163 -2.89 -19.23 -18.69
N VAL A 164 -2.29 -19.59 -17.55
CA VAL A 164 -2.79 -20.62 -16.65
C VAL A 164 -3.13 -19.98 -15.32
N LEU A 165 -4.38 -20.16 -14.89
CA LEU A 165 -4.84 -19.82 -13.54
C LEU A 165 -4.42 -20.92 -12.56
N GLY A 166 -3.48 -20.60 -11.66
CA GLY A 166 -3.11 -21.45 -10.53
C GLY A 166 -3.78 -21.01 -9.23
N ASP A 167 -3.47 -21.74 -8.15
CA ASP A 167 -4.01 -21.47 -6.81
C ASP A 167 -3.52 -20.13 -6.23
N LYS A 168 -2.26 -19.76 -6.50
CA LYS A 168 -1.64 -18.52 -6.03
C LYS A 168 -1.49 -17.49 -7.15
N ASP A 169 -1.10 -17.95 -8.34
CA ASP A 169 -0.64 -17.09 -9.43
C ASP A 169 -1.33 -17.45 -10.75
N ILE A 170 -1.59 -16.43 -11.55
CA ILE A 170 -1.81 -16.54 -12.99
C ILE A 170 -0.43 -16.48 -13.64
N THR A 171 -0.10 -17.45 -14.47
CA THR A 171 1.23 -17.56 -15.09
C THR A 171 1.14 -17.75 -16.59
N VAL A 172 2.14 -17.25 -17.32
CA VAL A 172 2.27 -17.49 -18.76
C VAL A 172 3.73 -17.40 -19.18
N GLY A 173 4.19 -18.28 -20.07
CA GLY A 173 5.53 -18.24 -20.65
C GLY A 173 5.50 -18.04 -22.15
N GLY A 174 6.59 -17.53 -22.73
CA GLY A 174 6.70 -17.41 -24.18
C GLY A 174 5.94 -16.20 -24.77
N THR A 175 5.60 -15.20 -23.96
CA THR A 175 4.73 -14.08 -24.35
C THR A 175 5.33 -12.73 -24.01
N THR A 176 4.78 -11.66 -24.59
CA THR A 176 5.20 -10.27 -24.33
C THR A 176 4.39 -9.60 -23.21
N GLY A 177 3.66 -10.37 -22.39
CA GLY A 177 2.83 -9.81 -21.35
C GLY A 177 1.78 -10.78 -20.83
N LEU A 178 1.04 -10.30 -19.84
CA LEU A 178 -0.02 -11.01 -19.14
C LEU A 178 -1.12 -10.01 -18.78
N THR A 179 -2.38 -10.40 -18.96
CA THR A 179 -3.53 -9.60 -18.55
C THR A 179 -4.48 -10.42 -17.69
N ALA A 180 -5.11 -9.76 -16.72
CA ALA A 180 -6.23 -10.31 -15.97
C ALA A 180 -7.27 -9.22 -15.73
N SER A 181 -8.53 -9.51 -15.99
CA SER A 181 -9.62 -8.58 -15.79
C SER A 181 -10.88 -9.30 -15.35
N GLY A 182 -11.76 -8.64 -14.63
CA GLY A 182 -13.02 -9.26 -14.25
C GLY A 182 -13.82 -8.43 -13.27
N VAL A 183 -14.77 -9.10 -12.65
CA VAL A 183 -15.67 -8.52 -11.65
C VAL A 183 -15.60 -9.34 -10.38
N LEU A 184 -15.47 -8.65 -9.25
CA LEU A 184 -15.46 -9.27 -7.94
C LEU A 184 -16.21 -8.43 -6.90
N VAL A 185 -16.57 -9.08 -5.81
CA VAL A 185 -17.18 -8.45 -4.65
C VAL A 185 -16.27 -8.62 -3.45
N THR A 186 -15.95 -7.53 -2.79
CA THR A 186 -15.27 -7.52 -1.48
C THR A 186 -16.31 -7.26 -0.40
N SER A 187 -16.15 -7.89 0.76
CA SER A 187 -16.95 -7.60 1.95
C SER A 187 -16.05 -7.18 3.10
N GLY A 188 -16.65 -6.71 4.19
CA GLY A 188 -15.92 -6.47 5.43
C GLY A 188 -16.70 -6.94 6.63
N GLU A 189 -16.02 -7.02 7.76
CA GLU A 189 -16.60 -7.50 9.00
C GLU A 189 -15.92 -6.74 10.14
N ARG A 190 -16.74 -6.09 10.97
CA ARG A 190 -16.23 -5.41 12.15
C ARG A 190 -15.76 -6.45 13.16
N ARG A 191 -14.48 -6.36 13.51
CA ARG A 191 -13.85 -7.20 14.53
C ARG A 191 -13.01 -6.32 15.43
N GLU A 192 -12.82 -6.76 16.66
CA GLU A 192 -12.02 -6.08 17.66
C GLU A 192 -10.93 -7.01 18.17
N ILE A 193 -9.74 -6.47 18.40
CA ILE A 193 -8.69 -7.17 19.14
C ILE A 193 -9.15 -7.26 20.60
N ARG A 194 -9.23 -8.47 21.16
CA ARG A 194 -9.58 -8.79 22.54
C ARG A 194 -8.35 -8.84 23.42
N SER A 195 -7.30 -9.55 23.00
CA SER A 195 -6.08 -9.70 23.79
C SER A 195 -5.44 -8.35 24.10
N PRO A 196 -5.27 -7.97 25.38
CA PRO A 196 -4.53 -6.76 25.76
C PRO A 196 -3.10 -6.79 25.25
N ARG A 197 -2.48 -7.98 25.22
CA ARG A 197 -1.10 -8.15 24.76
C ARG A 197 -0.97 -7.93 23.27
N LEU A 198 -1.89 -8.49 22.47
CA LEU A 198 -1.90 -8.25 21.03
C LEU A 198 -2.14 -6.75 20.73
N ARG A 199 -3.06 -6.12 21.46
CA ARG A 199 -3.35 -4.69 21.31
C ARG A 199 -2.08 -3.85 21.55
N GLU A 200 -1.32 -4.13 22.60
CA GLU A 200 -0.05 -3.44 22.90
C GLU A 200 0.97 -3.59 21.75
N ILE A 201 1.10 -4.78 21.17
CA ILE A 201 2.00 -5.04 20.04
C ILE A 201 1.57 -4.20 18.83
N VAL A 202 0.29 -4.25 18.48
CA VAL A 202 -0.27 -3.54 17.32
C VAL A 202 -0.14 -2.02 17.48
N THR A 203 -0.51 -1.48 18.64
CA THR A 203 -0.45 -0.03 18.87
C THR A 203 0.97 0.51 19.03
N SER A 204 1.98 -0.35 19.15
CA SER A 204 3.40 0.06 19.16
C SER A 204 3.86 0.67 17.82
N PHE A 205 3.09 0.50 16.75
CA PHE A 205 3.28 1.12 15.42
C PHE A 205 2.27 2.23 15.17
N GLY A 206 2.30 3.23 16.04
CA GLY A 206 1.42 4.39 15.96
C GLY A 206 2.01 5.58 15.19
N PRO A 207 1.14 6.54 14.84
CA PRO A 207 1.52 7.76 14.13
C PRO A 207 2.47 8.67 14.92
N ASP A 208 2.53 8.56 16.25
CA ASP A 208 3.45 9.34 17.10
C ASP A 208 4.92 8.89 17.01
N ARG A 209 5.18 7.77 16.34
CA ARG A 209 6.54 7.23 16.19
C ARG A 209 6.94 7.05 14.75
N TYR A 210 5.98 6.79 13.87
CA TYR A 210 6.26 6.42 12.49
C TYR A 210 5.58 7.32 11.48
N ARG A 211 6.27 7.49 10.35
CA ARG A 211 5.77 8.09 9.12
C ARG A 211 5.51 7.02 8.08
N TRP A 212 4.56 7.26 7.20
CA TRP A 212 4.42 6.47 5.99
C TRP A 212 5.29 7.06 4.88
N GLY A 213 5.97 6.24 4.10
CA GLY A 213 6.75 6.70 2.96
C GLY A 213 6.56 5.77 1.77
N ARG A 214 6.57 6.35 0.58
CA ARG A 214 6.62 5.58 -0.67
C ARG A 214 8.08 5.22 -0.94
N MET A 215 8.37 3.97 -1.27
CA MET A 215 9.73 3.52 -1.58
C MET A 215 9.70 2.22 -2.40
N PRO A 216 10.82 1.83 -3.05
CA PRO A 216 10.93 0.54 -3.74
C PRO A 216 10.63 -0.64 -2.80
N GLU A 217 10.05 -1.72 -3.32
CA GLU A 217 9.69 -2.89 -2.51
C GLU A 217 10.92 -3.53 -1.86
N GLU A 218 12.02 -3.58 -2.61
CA GLU A 218 13.33 -4.07 -2.19
C GLU A 218 13.83 -3.33 -0.95
N PHE A 219 13.53 -2.04 -0.84
CA PHE A 219 13.90 -1.28 0.34
C PHE A 219 12.98 -1.59 1.52
N GLN A 220 11.68 -1.78 1.27
CA GLN A 220 10.74 -2.16 2.34
C GLN A 220 11.03 -3.55 2.93
N TRP A 221 11.63 -4.47 2.15
CA TRP A 221 12.09 -5.77 2.67
C TRP A 221 13.26 -5.62 3.66
N ARG A 222 13.99 -4.50 3.64
CA ARG A 222 14.99 -4.14 4.65
C ARG A 222 14.32 -3.56 5.91
N GLY A 223 13.28 -4.23 6.42
CA GLY A 223 12.35 -3.68 7.39
C GLY A 223 13.01 -3.10 8.64
N GLY A 224 14.04 -3.76 9.18
CA GLY A 224 14.78 -3.26 10.34
C GLY A 224 15.50 -1.93 10.09
N GLU A 225 16.02 -1.70 8.87
CA GLU A 225 16.66 -0.45 8.47
C GLU A 225 15.62 0.68 8.35
N VAL A 226 14.53 0.42 7.62
CA VAL A 226 13.46 1.42 7.38
C VAL A 226 12.76 1.83 8.68
N LEU A 227 12.40 0.86 9.52
CA LEU A 227 11.74 1.10 10.81
C LEU A 227 12.65 1.83 11.80
N ALA A 228 13.95 1.57 11.79
CA ALA A 228 14.90 2.27 12.65
C ALA A 228 14.97 3.77 12.33
N GLN A 229 14.68 4.16 11.09
CA GLN A 229 14.62 5.55 10.64
C GLN A 229 13.25 6.22 10.88
N GLY A 230 12.32 5.55 11.56
CA GLY A 230 11.00 6.09 11.86
C GLY A 230 10.02 6.06 10.68
N TYR A 231 10.27 5.23 9.66
CA TYR A 231 9.34 5.00 8.56
C TYR A 231 8.71 3.62 8.67
N ALA A 232 7.41 3.51 8.39
CA ALA A 232 6.64 2.27 8.45
C ALA A 232 5.80 2.09 7.17
N PRO A 233 6.43 1.80 6.02
CA PRO A 233 5.71 1.41 4.82
C PRO A 233 5.04 0.04 5.03
N CYS A 234 4.03 -0.28 4.23
CA CYS A 234 3.13 -1.41 4.48
C CYS A 234 3.83 -2.77 4.56
N ILE A 235 4.85 -3.03 3.73
CA ILE A 235 5.58 -4.31 3.77
C ILE A 235 6.41 -4.41 5.05
N ALA A 236 7.29 -3.43 5.30
CA ALA A 236 8.21 -3.44 6.44
C ALA A 236 7.48 -3.58 7.78
N VAL A 237 6.41 -2.81 7.98
CA VAL A 237 5.66 -2.81 9.23
C VAL A 237 4.92 -4.12 9.46
N CYS A 238 4.38 -4.73 8.40
CA CYS A 238 3.65 -5.99 8.52
C CYS A 238 4.58 -7.18 8.80
N LEU A 239 5.76 -7.22 8.18
CA LEU A 239 6.77 -8.25 8.45
C LEU A 239 7.23 -8.20 9.92
N GLU A 240 7.61 -7.02 10.41
CA GLU A 240 8.03 -6.84 11.80
C GLU A 240 6.88 -7.15 12.79
N LEU A 241 5.65 -6.71 12.50
CA LEU A 241 4.51 -7.03 13.35
C LEU A 241 4.22 -8.53 13.41
N ALA A 242 4.30 -9.23 12.27
CA ALA A 242 4.13 -10.68 12.22
C ALA A 242 5.19 -11.40 13.06
N GLU A 243 6.44 -10.94 13.03
CA GLU A 243 7.51 -11.45 13.90
C GLU A 243 7.22 -11.22 15.38
N ARG A 244 6.81 -9.99 15.76
CA ARG A 244 6.48 -9.67 17.15
C ARG A 244 5.28 -10.46 17.68
N CYS A 245 4.24 -10.63 16.86
CA CYS A 245 3.08 -11.43 17.22
C CYS A 245 3.47 -12.90 17.44
N ARG A 246 4.24 -13.49 16.52
CA ARG A 246 4.74 -14.87 16.65
C ARG A 246 5.64 -15.05 17.87
N ALA A 247 6.54 -14.09 18.13
CA ALA A 247 7.39 -14.10 19.33
C ALA A 247 6.59 -14.00 20.64
N ALA A 248 5.40 -13.38 20.60
CA ALA A 248 4.47 -13.33 21.71
C ALA A 248 3.51 -14.53 21.80
N GLY A 249 3.63 -15.51 20.89
CA GLY A 249 2.85 -16.75 20.91
C GLY A 249 1.56 -16.73 20.09
N PHE A 250 1.30 -15.69 19.29
CA PHE A 250 0.15 -15.63 18.39
C PHE A 250 0.46 -16.29 17.04
N GLU A 251 -0.53 -16.96 16.45
CA GLU A 251 -0.46 -17.33 15.03
C GLU A 251 -0.64 -16.07 14.19
N ALA A 252 0.38 -15.71 13.40
CA ALA A 252 0.35 -14.51 12.60
C ALA A 252 1.04 -14.73 11.25
N ARG A 253 0.46 -14.14 10.20
CA ARG A 253 1.00 -14.12 8.84
C ARG A 253 0.76 -12.77 8.20
N THR A 254 1.64 -12.38 7.28
CA THR A 254 1.35 -11.24 6.40
C THR A 254 0.55 -11.69 5.20
N ARG A 255 -0.31 -10.80 4.70
CA ARG A 255 -0.98 -10.96 3.41
C ARG A 255 -0.75 -9.74 2.55
N ARG A 256 -0.76 -9.96 1.24
CA ARG A 256 -0.60 -8.95 0.22
C ARG A 256 -1.71 -9.01 -0.82
N GLY A 257 -2.01 -7.86 -1.41
CA GLY A 257 -2.99 -7.72 -2.47
C GLY A 257 -3.08 -6.27 -2.93
N TRP A 258 -4.29 -5.79 -3.21
CA TRP A 258 -4.52 -4.40 -3.62
C TRP A 258 -5.48 -3.68 -2.68
N ILE A 259 -5.33 -2.36 -2.58
CA ILE A 259 -6.33 -1.49 -1.97
C ILE A 259 -7.30 -1.02 -3.06
N MET A 260 -8.60 -1.17 -2.79
CA MET A 260 -9.68 -0.84 -3.71
C MET A 260 -10.13 0.61 -3.54
N GLY A 261 -10.30 1.33 -4.65
CA GLY A 261 -10.78 2.72 -4.66
C GLY A 261 -9.79 3.72 -4.03
N MET A 262 -8.50 3.38 -4.06
CA MET A 262 -7.37 4.23 -3.71
C MET A 262 -6.16 3.84 -4.57
N LEU A 263 -5.71 4.72 -5.49
CA LEU A 263 -4.43 4.67 -6.24
C LEU A 263 -4.01 3.30 -6.84
N ASP A 264 -4.91 2.33 -6.87
CA ASP A 264 -4.76 0.93 -7.25
C ASP A 264 -3.42 0.32 -6.85
N LEU A 265 -3.02 0.57 -5.60
CA LEU A 265 -1.72 0.22 -5.05
C LEU A 265 -1.71 -1.21 -4.51
N ALA A 266 -0.63 -1.92 -4.83
CA ALA A 266 -0.26 -3.12 -4.10
C ALA A 266 -0.03 -2.77 -2.63
N HIS A 267 -0.54 -3.60 -1.72
CA HIS A 267 -0.55 -3.31 -0.29
C HIS A 267 -0.45 -4.57 0.55
N SER A 268 0.11 -4.41 1.75
CA SER A 268 0.30 -5.49 2.71
C SER A 268 -0.33 -5.17 4.04
N TRP A 269 -0.87 -6.19 4.70
CA TRP A 269 -1.44 -6.13 6.04
C TRP A 269 -1.08 -7.39 6.83
N LEU A 270 -1.34 -7.36 8.13
CA LEU A 270 -1.18 -8.49 9.03
C LEU A 270 -2.52 -9.23 9.21
N GLU A 271 -2.48 -10.56 9.20
CA GLU A 271 -3.52 -11.42 9.73
C GLU A 271 -3.00 -12.14 10.98
N VAL A 272 -3.74 -12.07 12.08
CA VAL A 272 -3.34 -12.66 13.37
C VAL A 272 -4.53 -13.31 14.06
N VAL A 273 -4.35 -14.53 14.56
CA VAL A 273 -5.36 -15.21 15.38
C VAL A 273 -5.27 -14.67 16.81
N ASP A 274 -6.36 -14.07 17.28
CA ASP A 274 -6.46 -13.51 18.62
C ASP A 274 -6.88 -14.59 19.65
N GLU A 275 -6.93 -14.25 20.94
CA GLU A 275 -7.28 -15.14 22.04
C GLU A 275 -8.71 -15.72 21.95
N ASP A 276 -9.59 -15.05 21.20
CA ASP A 276 -10.95 -15.53 20.90
C ASP A 276 -10.99 -16.54 19.74
N GLY A 277 -9.84 -16.90 19.17
CA GLY A 277 -9.72 -17.82 18.03
C GLY A 277 -10.10 -17.20 16.68
N VAL A 278 -10.40 -15.90 16.63
CA VAL A 278 -10.81 -15.20 15.41
C VAL A 278 -9.60 -14.52 14.77
N VAL A 279 -9.46 -14.66 13.45
CA VAL A 279 -8.45 -13.91 12.68
C VAL A 279 -8.81 -12.42 12.67
N LYS A 280 -7.88 -11.57 13.08
CA LYS A 280 -7.96 -10.11 13.01
C LYS A 280 -7.07 -9.63 11.89
N THR A 281 -7.54 -8.63 11.15
CA THR A 281 -6.72 -7.92 10.16
C THR A 281 -6.22 -6.62 10.74
N VAL A 282 -4.92 -6.36 10.63
CA VAL A 282 -4.27 -5.18 11.19
C VAL A 282 -3.50 -4.47 10.10
N ASP A 283 -3.77 -3.18 9.93
CA ASP A 283 -3.14 -2.31 8.93
C ASP A 283 -2.63 -1.02 9.60
N PRO A 284 -1.37 -1.03 10.08
CA PRO A 284 -0.77 0.14 10.71
C PRO A 284 -0.50 1.27 9.71
N ALA A 285 -0.27 0.93 8.44
CA ALA A 285 -0.04 1.93 7.41
C ALA A 285 -1.29 2.80 7.24
N PHE A 286 -2.50 2.23 7.26
CA PHE A 286 -3.74 3.00 7.27
C PHE A 286 -3.93 3.84 8.53
N VAL A 287 -3.53 3.36 9.71
CA VAL A 287 -3.57 4.18 10.93
C VAL A 287 -2.65 5.40 10.79
N ILE A 288 -1.43 5.21 10.28
CA ILE A 288 -0.45 6.29 10.08
C ILE A 288 -0.93 7.27 8.99
N LEU A 289 -1.40 6.76 7.85
CA LEU A 289 -1.92 7.56 6.75
C LEU A 289 -3.15 8.39 7.18
N ALA A 290 -4.06 7.78 7.94
CA ALA A 290 -5.24 8.47 8.46
C ALA A 290 -4.87 9.62 9.41
N ALA A 291 -3.85 9.44 10.24
CA ALA A 291 -3.39 10.46 11.17
C ALA A 291 -2.66 11.62 10.48
N HIS A 292 -1.85 11.32 9.45
CA HIS A 292 -0.95 12.31 8.85
C HIS A 292 -1.55 13.00 7.63
N HIS A 293 -2.31 12.28 6.79
CA HIS A 293 -2.66 12.73 5.45
C HIS A 293 -4.16 12.76 5.13
N ALA A 294 -5.01 12.21 6.00
CA ALA A 294 -6.46 12.36 5.85
C ALA A 294 -6.93 13.59 6.66
N GLU A 295 -7.28 14.67 5.97
CA GLU A 295 -7.59 16.00 6.56
C GLU A 295 -8.67 16.00 7.67
N ALA A 296 -9.50 14.95 7.73
CA ALA A 296 -10.60 14.80 8.66
C ALA A 296 -11.03 13.32 8.76
N ALA A 297 -10.07 12.40 8.94
CA ALA A 297 -10.40 10.98 9.13
C ALA A 297 -11.46 10.82 10.24
N HIS A 298 -12.43 9.92 10.00
CA HIS A 298 -13.44 9.64 11.01
C HIS A 298 -12.75 9.12 12.29
N PRO A 299 -13.11 9.59 13.51
CA PRO A 299 -12.40 9.22 14.74
C PRO A 299 -12.32 7.71 15.00
N ALA A 300 -13.34 6.96 14.58
CA ALA A 300 -13.40 5.50 14.70
C ALA A 300 -12.76 4.74 13.52
N ALA A 301 -12.11 5.41 12.57
CA ALA A 301 -11.45 4.74 11.43
C ALA A 301 -10.24 3.92 11.88
N ALA A 302 -9.43 4.44 12.82
CA ALA A 302 -8.27 3.73 13.36
C ALA A 302 -8.66 2.37 13.99
N ASP A 303 -9.79 2.31 14.69
CA ASP A 303 -10.32 1.07 15.27
C ASP A 303 -10.69 0.05 14.18
N ALA A 304 -11.23 0.51 13.05
CA ALA A 304 -11.52 -0.38 11.92
C ALA A 304 -10.23 -0.96 11.32
N PHE A 305 -9.16 -0.17 11.23
CA PHE A 305 -7.87 -0.61 10.68
C PHE A 305 -7.07 -1.51 11.62
N THR A 306 -7.49 -1.64 12.88
CA THR A 306 -6.80 -2.40 13.94
C THR A 306 -7.61 -3.58 14.44
N GLY A 307 -8.15 -4.36 13.51
CA GLY A 307 -8.73 -5.66 13.81
C GLY A 307 -9.79 -6.14 12.84
N SER A 308 -10.43 -5.23 12.08
CA SER A 308 -11.56 -5.56 11.20
C SER A 308 -11.13 -5.99 9.81
N LEU A 309 -12.00 -6.76 9.14
CA LEU A 309 -11.90 -7.00 7.70
C LEU A 309 -12.53 -5.81 6.97
N LEU A 310 -11.83 -5.25 5.98
CA LEU A 310 -12.29 -4.08 5.24
C LEU A 310 -12.72 -4.49 3.83
N ASN A 311 -13.84 -3.94 3.35
CA ASN A 311 -14.30 -4.06 1.96
C ASN A 311 -13.47 -3.27 0.94
N ARG A 312 -12.27 -2.84 1.34
CA ARG A 312 -11.31 -2.09 0.52
C ARG A 312 -10.04 -2.87 0.26
N LEU A 313 -9.97 -4.14 0.65
CA LEU A 313 -8.83 -4.99 0.38
C LEU A 313 -9.25 -6.08 -0.60
N MET A 314 -8.44 -6.26 -1.64
CA MET A 314 -8.49 -7.40 -2.53
C MET A 314 -7.34 -8.35 -2.17
N PRO A 315 -7.59 -9.33 -1.28
CA PRO A 315 -6.57 -10.30 -0.87
C PRO A 315 -6.07 -11.16 -2.02
N THR A 316 -4.82 -11.60 -1.89
CA THR A 316 -4.22 -12.71 -2.65
C THR A 316 -3.58 -13.68 -1.66
N GLU A 317 -3.04 -14.81 -2.12
CA GLU A 317 -2.25 -15.73 -1.29
C GLU A 317 -0.77 -15.32 -1.12
N HIS A 318 -0.38 -14.13 -1.58
CA HIS A 318 0.98 -13.64 -1.41
C HIS A 318 1.21 -13.08 0.00
N HIS A 319 2.42 -13.29 0.50
CA HIS A 319 2.97 -12.65 1.68
C HIS A 319 3.49 -11.24 1.35
N ALA A 320 3.78 -10.44 2.38
CA ALA A 320 4.22 -9.05 2.19
C ALA A 320 5.56 -8.94 1.45
N ASP A 321 6.42 -9.95 1.60
CA ASP A 321 7.74 -10.06 0.96
C ASP A 321 7.68 -10.72 -0.44
N GLU A 322 6.49 -11.01 -0.94
CA GLU A 322 6.30 -11.56 -2.28
C GLU A 322 5.70 -10.49 -3.21
N PRO A 323 6.16 -10.36 -4.45
CA PRO A 323 5.64 -9.38 -5.38
C PRO A 323 4.30 -9.85 -5.97
N VAL A 324 3.30 -8.96 -6.03
CA VAL A 324 1.98 -9.29 -6.61
C VAL A 324 2.02 -9.43 -8.14
N ASN A 325 3.10 -9.02 -8.78
CA ASN A 325 3.33 -9.25 -10.20
C ASN A 325 4.83 -9.32 -10.48
N GLY A 326 5.20 -9.96 -11.58
CA GLY A 326 6.60 -10.13 -11.94
C GLY A 326 6.76 -10.72 -13.32
N TYR A 327 7.99 -10.64 -13.83
CA TYR A 327 8.40 -11.51 -14.92
C TYR A 327 9.84 -11.99 -14.71
N ARG A 328 10.15 -13.12 -15.33
CA ARG A 328 11.49 -13.68 -15.42
C ARG A 328 11.94 -13.68 -16.87
N ARG A 329 13.18 -13.29 -17.09
CA ARG A 329 13.89 -13.41 -18.37
C ARG A 329 15.17 -14.18 -18.15
N ASP A 330 15.34 -15.28 -18.89
CA ASP A 330 16.53 -16.13 -18.78
C ASP A 330 16.82 -16.54 -17.32
N GLY A 331 15.75 -16.77 -16.54
CA GLY A 331 15.78 -17.14 -15.12
C GLY A 331 15.89 -15.97 -14.13
N ARG A 332 16.20 -14.75 -14.58
CA ARG A 332 16.33 -13.56 -13.72
C ARG A 332 15.00 -12.85 -13.54
N PHE A 333 14.65 -12.51 -12.30
CA PHE A 333 13.45 -11.73 -12.00
C PHE A 333 13.63 -10.26 -12.37
N ALA A 334 12.57 -9.63 -12.85
CA ALA A 334 12.47 -8.20 -13.08
C ALA A 334 11.03 -7.73 -12.88
N HIS A 335 10.88 -6.45 -12.56
CA HIS A 335 9.58 -5.81 -12.41
C HIS A 335 9.02 -5.41 -13.79
N PRO A 336 7.80 -5.84 -14.13
CA PRO A 336 7.19 -5.45 -15.39
C PRO A 336 6.72 -3.99 -15.33
N ARG A 337 6.51 -3.39 -16.52
CA ARG A 337 5.58 -2.26 -16.61
C ARG A 337 4.19 -2.81 -16.32
N HIS A 338 3.49 -2.22 -15.37
CA HIS A 338 2.12 -2.60 -15.08
C HIS A 338 1.18 -1.41 -15.13
N GLN A 339 -0.05 -1.70 -15.57
CA GLN A 339 -1.19 -0.82 -15.43
C GLN A 339 -2.26 -1.59 -14.66
N THR A 340 -2.72 -1.01 -13.56
CA THR A 340 -3.82 -1.53 -12.74
C THR A 340 -4.94 -0.50 -12.80
N ASP A 341 -6.15 -0.96 -13.08
CA ASP A 341 -7.37 -0.15 -13.03
C ASP A 341 -8.41 -0.90 -12.20
N ILE A 342 -8.83 -0.31 -11.08
CA ILE A 342 -9.81 -0.89 -10.18
C ILE A 342 -10.87 0.15 -9.84
N GLN A 343 -12.11 -0.11 -10.26
CA GLN A 343 -13.20 0.85 -10.14
C GLN A 343 -14.42 0.23 -9.49
N LEU A 344 -15.19 1.05 -8.77
CA LEU A 344 -16.50 0.63 -8.28
C LEU A 344 -17.41 0.37 -9.49
N SER A 345 -18.01 -0.82 -9.52
CA SER A 345 -18.98 -1.16 -10.57
C SER A 345 -20.21 -0.25 -10.50
N ALA A 346 -20.78 0.07 -11.66
CA ALA A 346 -22.01 0.86 -11.74
C ALA A 346 -23.19 0.17 -11.02
N GLU A 347 -23.23 -1.15 -11.08
CA GLU A 347 -24.16 -1.99 -10.33
C GLU A 347 -23.53 -2.38 -9.00
N GLN A 348 -24.13 -1.95 -7.89
CA GLN A 348 -23.72 -2.38 -6.55
C GLN A 348 -24.63 -3.51 -6.05
N PRO A 349 -24.08 -4.47 -5.29
CA PRO A 349 -24.88 -5.54 -4.74
C PRO A 349 -25.92 -4.93 -3.80
N ALA A 350 -27.14 -5.47 -3.82
CA ALA A 350 -28.15 -5.07 -2.86
C ALA A 350 -27.60 -5.29 -1.45
N PRO A 351 -27.80 -4.35 -0.50
CA PRO A 351 -27.47 -4.63 0.88
C PRO A 351 -28.25 -5.89 1.28
N HIS A 352 -27.54 -6.95 1.68
CA HIS A 352 -28.19 -8.07 2.32
C HIS A 352 -28.92 -7.50 3.54
N GLU A 353 -30.25 -7.56 3.55
CA GLU A 353 -31.01 -7.44 4.78
C GLU A 353 -30.49 -8.55 5.68
N THR A 354 -29.63 -8.20 6.62
CA THR A 354 -29.19 -9.13 7.65
C THR A 354 -30.44 -9.51 8.40
N ASP A 355 -30.91 -10.73 8.15
CA ASP A 355 -32.12 -11.31 8.72
C ASP A 355 -31.95 -11.35 10.24
N GLY A 356 -32.38 -10.28 10.89
CA GLY A 356 -32.48 -10.13 12.34
C GLY A 356 -33.62 -10.98 12.89
N ALA A 357 -33.71 -12.24 12.49
CA ALA A 357 -34.56 -13.21 13.16
C ALA A 357 -33.77 -13.78 14.33
N ALA A 358 -33.79 -13.04 15.45
CA ALA A 358 -33.63 -13.63 16.75
C ALA A 358 -34.58 -14.84 16.84
N ARG A 359 -34.04 -16.05 16.73
CA ARG A 359 -34.76 -17.25 17.13
C ARG A 359 -34.93 -17.15 18.64
N GLY A 360 -36.07 -16.60 19.04
CA GLY A 360 -36.60 -16.78 20.38
C GLY A 360 -36.64 -18.27 20.67
N SER A 361 -35.85 -18.68 21.65
CA SER A 361 -36.00 -19.96 22.31
C SER A 361 -37.27 -19.88 23.16
N ASP A 362 -38.41 -20.24 22.57
CA ASP A 362 -39.49 -20.85 23.35
C ASP A 362 -39.01 -22.27 23.69
N ASN A 363 -38.75 -22.49 24.98
CA ASN A 363 -38.82 -23.82 25.57
C ASN A 363 -39.63 -23.69 26.86
N ASP A 364 -40.77 -24.38 26.84
CA ASP A 364 -41.56 -24.80 27.99
C ASP A 364 -40.72 -25.54 29.05
#